data_AF-A0A423A1M7-F1
#
_entry.id   AF-A0A423A1M7-F1
#
_cell.length_a   1.000
_cell.length_b   1.000
_cell.length_c   1.000
_cell.angle_alpha   90.00
_cell.angle_beta   90.00
_cell.angle_gamma   90.00
#
_symmetry.space_group_name_H-M   'P 1'
#
loop_
_entity.id
_entity.type
_entity.pdbx_description
1 polymer ?
#
loop_
_entity_poly.entity_id
_entity_poly.type
_entity_poly.pdbx_seq_one_letter_code
_entity_poly.pdbx_strand_id
1 'polypeptide(L)'
;MSISTTKRRNEEVNVGLSDRRKAEITAPKFDLFGETFEFAEIFSATVISSNPTNAQILVKTNDGDEKQISAYGIAVRNSHRIRLYELRKYSNDNSCVVYADALIINSNTGEYKVNLNRKTVIIPAFLTMLFHNASTASFFRVMPVPKWFYILFTLLCLASFIAFCSLLVGFKDGYVWDEHKYMWLTYFLSRIGSFVCIKWIKRRSARFDHEIRNLIDLVKK
;
A
#
# COMPACT_ATOMS: atom_id res chain seq x y z
N MET A 1 30.09 -4.43 -52.64
CA MET A 1 28.68 -4.36 -53.08
C MET A 1 27.84 -4.03 -51.85
N SER A 2 27.28 -2.82 -51.83
CA SER A 2 26.59 -2.18 -50.70
C SER A 2 25.07 -2.43 -50.77
N ILE A 3 24.44 -2.82 -49.65
CA ILE A 3 22.98 -2.86 -49.48
C ILE A 3 22.69 -2.44 -48.02
N SER A 4 22.58 -1.13 -47.79
CA SER A 4 21.36 -0.33 -47.64
C SER A 4 20.57 -0.63 -46.34
N THR A 5 20.68 0.33 -45.43
CA THR A 5 19.90 0.51 -44.22
C THR A 5 18.46 0.89 -44.56
N THR A 6 17.46 0.08 -44.18
CA THR A 6 16.05 0.48 -44.30
C THR A 6 15.45 0.76 -42.93
N LYS A 7 15.61 2.03 -42.57
CA LYS A 7 14.79 2.84 -41.66
C LYS A 7 13.29 2.64 -41.98
N ARG A 8 12.53 1.94 -41.13
CA ARG A 8 11.06 2.13 -40.98
C ARG A 8 10.88 2.88 -39.68
N ARG A 9 11.00 4.21 -39.68
CA ARG A 9 9.93 5.18 -39.99
C ARG A 9 8.64 4.81 -39.26
N ASN A 10 8.60 5.30 -38.02
CA ASN A 10 7.39 5.72 -37.33
C ASN A 10 6.60 6.61 -38.31
N GLU A 11 5.50 6.11 -38.84
CA GLU A 11 4.45 6.93 -39.43
C GLU A 11 3.17 6.09 -39.43
N GLU A 12 2.20 6.60 -38.65
CA GLU A 12 0.77 6.45 -38.88
C GLU A 12 0.09 5.11 -38.56
N VAL A 13 -0.20 4.93 -37.27
CA VAL A 13 -1.55 4.54 -36.85
C VAL A 13 -2.03 5.55 -35.82
N ASN A 14 -2.27 6.77 -36.30
CA ASN A 14 -3.00 7.80 -35.55
C ASN A 14 -4.51 7.53 -35.71
N VAL A 15 -4.94 6.33 -35.30
CA VAL A 15 -6.37 6.02 -35.13
C VAL A 15 -6.80 6.76 -33.88
N GLY A 16 -7.73 7.71 -34.06
CA GLY A 16 -8.21 8.62 -33.02
C GLY A 16 -8.48 7.92 -31.68
N LEU A 17 -7.47 7.92 -30.81
CA LEU A 17 -7.62 7.57 -29.41
C LEU A 17 -8.52 8.65 -28.81
N SER A 18 -9.64 8.23 -28.20
CA SER A 18 -10.48 9.13 -27.42
C SER A 18 -9.61 9.88 -26.40
N ASP A 19 -9.95 11.14 -26.12
CA ASP A 19 -9.18 11.97 -25.18
C ASP A 19 -9.00 11.28 -23.81
N ARG A 20 -9.97 10.43 -23.44
CA ARG A 20 -9.91 9.56 -22.26
C ARG A 20 -8.78 8.52 -22.31
N ARG A 21 -8.55 7.86 -23.45
CA ARG A 21 -7.42 6.92 -23.62
C ARG A 21 -6.08 7.65 -23.73
N LYS A 22 -6.04 8.86 -24.32
CA LYS A 22 -4.82 9.68 -24.33
C LYS A 22 -4.44 10.13 -22.91
N ALA A 23 -5.42 10.53 -22.10
CA ALA A 23 -5.22 10.84 -20.68
C ALA A 23 -4.75 9.61 -19.88
N GLU A 24 -5.34 8.44 -20.13
CA GLU A 24 -4.95 7.16 -19.51
C GLU A 24 -3.54 6.66 -19.90
N ILE A 25 -3.01 7.11 -21.04
CA ILE A 25 -1.62 6.85 -21.47
C ILE A 25 -0.62 7.86 -20.87
N THR A 26 -1.10 9.01 -20.38
CA THR A 26 -0.26 10.12 -19.89
C THR A 26 -0.15 10.16 -18.37
N ALA A 27 -1.09 9.55 -17.64
CA ALA A 27 -1.03 9.48 -16.20
C ALA A 27 0.16 8.61 -15.75
N PRO A 28 0.98 9.05 -14.79
CA PRO A 28 2.10 8.26 -14.30
C PRO A 28 1.58 6.95 -13.69
N LYS A 29 2.30 5.86 -13.94
CA LYS A 29 1.98 4.52 -13.43
C LYS A 29 3.24 3.85 -12.90
N PHE A 30 3.07 2.87 -12.02
CA PHE A 30 4.15 1.97 -11.65
C PHE A 30 3.66 0.53 -11.55
N ASP A 31 4.55 -0.40 -11.88
CA ASP A 31 4.30 -1.83 -11.76
C ASP A 31 5.00 -2.39 -10.53
N LEU A 32 4.24 -3.01 -9.63
CA LEU A 32 4.81 -3.63 -8.44
C LEU A 32 4.04 -4.88 -8.04
N PHE A 33 4.79 -5.96 -7.86
CA PHE A 33 4.27 -7.27 -7.44
C PHE A 33 3.25 -7.90 -8.40
N GLY A 34 3.42 -7.66 -9.70
CA GLY A 34 2.58 -8.20 -10.77
C GLY A 34 1.25 -7.46 -10.95
N GLU A 35 1.20 -6.21 -10.49
CA GLU A 35 0.02 -5.35 -10.51
C GLU A 35 0.46 -3.93 -10.89
N THR A 36 -0.38 -3.22 -11.64
CA THR A 36 -0.12 -1.84 -12.09
C THR A 36 -0.96 -0.86 -11.28
N PHE A 37 -0.35 0.24 -10.86
CA PHE A 37 -0.99 1.28 -10.06
C PHE A 37 -0.95 2.62 -10.77
N GLU A 38 -2.06 3.36 -10.70
CA GLU A 38 -2.22 4.68 -11.32
C GLU A 38 -3.06 5.58 -10.42
N PHE A 39 -2.69 6.85 -10.28
CA PHE A 39 -3.58 7.87 -9.74
C PHE A 39 -4.33 8.53 -10.89
N ALA A 40 -5.66 8.44 -10.87
CA ALA A 40 -6.52 9.15 -11.81
C ALA A 40 -7.18 10.33 -11.11
N GLU A 41 -7.11 11.52 -11.71
CA GLU A 41 -7.77 12.71 -11.17
C GLU A 41 -9.29 12.52 -11.26
N ILE A 42 -9.96 12.66 -10.11
CA ILE A 42 -11.43 12.63 -10.03
C ILE A 42 -11.97 14.03 -10.34
N PHE A 43 -11.43 15.04 -9.65
CA PHE A 43 -11.78 16.44 -9.89
C PHE A 43 -10.72 17.39 -9.31
N SER A 44 -10.76 18.63 -9.80
CA SER A 44 -10.09 19.79 -9.20
C SER A 44 -11.11 20.83 -8.75
N ALA A 45 -10.84 21.45 -7.60
CA ALA A 45 -11.75 22.39 -6.98
C ALA A 45 -11.00 23.48 -6.21
N THR A 46 -11.67 24.60 -5.95
CA THR A 46 -11.18 25.70 -5.12
C THR A 46 -11.85 25.65 -3.77
N VAL A 47 -11.08 25.71 -2.68
CA VAL A 47 -11.62 25.71 -1.31
C VAL A 47 -12.36 27.02 -1.04
N ILE A 48 -13.63 26.94 -0.67
CA ILE A 48 -14.45 28.10 -0.27
C ILE A 48 -14.25 28.36 1.21
N SER A 49 -14.41 27.31 2.02
CA SER A 49 -14.27 27.37 3.47
C SER A 49 -13.71 26.05 4.00
N SER A 50 -12.96 26.15 5.10
CA SER A 50 -12.41 25.00 5.80
C SER A 50 -12.90 24.99 7.24
N ASN A 51 -13.50 23.89 7.69
CA ASN A 51 -13.82 23.71 9.10
C ASN A 51 -12.70 22.90 9.77
N PRO A 52 -11.85 23.54 10.61
CA PRO A 52 -10.73 22.86 11.24
C PRO A 52 -11.15 21.80 12.26
N THR A 53 -12.37 21.88 12.82
CA THR A 53 -12.84 20.97 13.88
C THR A 53 -13.17 19.56 13.33
N ASN A 54 -13.71 19.47 12.13
CA ASN A 54 -14.15 18.20 11.53
C ASN A 54 -13.30 17.77 10.32
N ALA A 55 -12.21 18.48 10.03
CA ALA A 55 -11.36 18.28 8.84
C ALA A 55 -12.15 18.22 7.51
N GLN A 56 -13.32 18.84 7.47
CA GLN A 56 -14.17 18.92 6.29
C GLN A 56 -13.98 20.27 5.62
N ILE A 57 -13.97 20.26 4.30
CA ILE A 57 -13.77 21.45 3.47
C ILE A 57 -14.91 21.55 2.47
N LEU A 58 -15.41 22.78 2.29
CA LEU A 58 -16.35 23.11 1.24
C LEU A 58 -15.56 23.58 0.03
N VAL A 59 -15.78 22.95 -1.11
CA VAL A 59 -15.01 23.19 -2.33
C VAL A 59 -15.94 23.47 -3.49
N LYS A 60 -15.53 24.39 -4.37
CA LYS A 60 -16.22 24.72 -5.61
C LYS A 60 -15.48 24.09 -6.78
N THR A 61 -16.12 23.18 -7.51
CA THR A 61 -15.54 22.59 -8.72
C THR A 61 -15.47 23.63 -9.84
N ASN A 62 -14.69 23.34 -10.88
CA ASN A 62 -14.61 24.25 -12.05
C ASN A 62 -15.98 24.38 -12.76
N ASP A 63 -16.85 23.38 -12.64
CA ASP A 63 -18.22 23.39 -13.19
C ASP A 63 -19.18 24.29 -12.38
N GLY A 64 -18.72 24.82 -11.24
CA GLY A 64 -19.49 25.71 -10.38
C GLY A 64 -20.22 25.01 -9.22
N ASP A 65 -20.19 23.68 -9.17
CA ASP A 65 -20.83 22.90 -8.11
C ASP A 65 -20.08 23.04 -6.77
N GLU A 66 -20.84 23.17 -5.69
CA GLU A 66 -20.31 23.15 -4.33
C GLU A 66 -20.42 21.75 -3.74
N LYS A 67 -19.30 21.22 -3.24
CA LYS A 67 -19.20 19.89 -2.64
C LYS A 67 -18.49 19.96 -1.30
N GLN A 68 -18.96 19.18 -0.34
CA GLN A 68 -18.28 19.00 0.93
C GLN A 68 -17.46 17.72 0.88
N ILE A 69 -16.16 17.82 1.16
CA ILE A 69 -15.25 16.67 1.18
C ILE A 69 -14.40 16.65 2.45
N SER A 70 -13.87 15.48 2.79
CA SER A 70 -12.89 15.37 3.86
C SER A 70 -11.52 15.78 3.34
N ALA A 71 -10.85 16.68 4.05
CA ALA A 71 -9.49 17.12 3.75
C ALA A 71 -8.43 16.16 4.32
N TYR A 72 -8.85 15.12 5.06
CA TYR A 72 -7.97 14.11 5.67
C TYR A 72 -6.85 14.72 6.55
N GLY A 73 -7.10 15.92 7.09
CA GLY A 73 -6.16 16.68 7.91
C GLY A 73 -5.07 17.43 7.13
N ILE A 74 -5.20 17.62 5.82
CA ILE A 74 -4.33 18.51 5.05
C ILE A 74 -4.60 19.98 5.41
N ALA A 75 -3.56 20.81 5.50
CA ALA A 75 -3.75 22.23 5.72
C ALA A 75 -4.21 22.90 4.42
N VAL A 76 -5.39 23.51 4.46
CA VAL A 76 -5.94 24.29 3.36
C VAL A 76 -6.44 25.63 3.88
N ARG A 77 -6.42 26.63 3.01
CA ARG A 77 -7.05 27.92 3.26
C ARG A 77 -8.06 28.20 2.16
N ASN A 78 -8.94 29.16 2.41
CA ASN A 78 -9.86 29.65 1.40
C ASN A 78 -9.07 30.08 0.15
N SER A 79 -9.63 29.82 -1.01
CA SER A 79 -9.02 30.04 -2.34
C SER A 79 -7.87 29.10 -2.73
N HIS A 80 -7.48 28.13 -1.90
CA HIS A 80 -6.51 27.10 -2.34
C HIS A 80 -7.17 26.18 -3.39
N ARG A 81 -6.44 25.86 -4.46
CA ARG A 81 -6.79 24.79 -5.40
C ARG A 81 -6.36 23.45 -4.83
N ILE A 82 -7.28 22.51 -4.89
CA ILE A 82 -7.05 21.12 -4.55
C ILE A 82 -7.31 20.23 -5.76
N ARG A 83 -6.62 19.08 -5.79
CA ARG A 83 -6.88 17.99 -6.73
C ARG A 83 -7.11 16.71 -5.93
N LEU A 84 -8.16 16.00 -6.28
CA LEU A 84 -8.51 14.71 -5.67
C LEU A 84 -8.27 13.60 -6.68
N TYR A 85 -7.61 12.53 -6.22
CA TYR A 85 -7.26 11.38 -7.04
C TYR A 85 -7.82 10.09 -6.44
N GLU A 86 -8.25 9.20 -7.33
CA GLU A 86 -8.50 7.79 -7.02
C GLU A 86 -7.25 6.97 -7.37
N LEU A 87 -6.98 5.93 -6.58
CA LEU A 87 -5.95 4.95 -6.92
C LEU A 87 -6.63 3.81 -7.69
N ARG A 88 -6.22 3.61 -8.94
CA ARG A 88 -6.61 2.45 -9.75
C ARG A 88 -5.54 1.38 -9.64
N LYS A 89 -5.99 0.16 -9.38
CA LYS A 89 -5.16 -1.03 -9.36
C LYS A 89 -5.62 -1.95 -10.50
N TYR A 90 -4.72 -2.18 -11.45
CA TYR A 90 -4.96 -3.09 -12.57
C TYR A 90 -4.23 -4.40 -12.32
N SER A 91 -4.99 -5.50 -12.38
CA SER A 91 -4.45 -6.85 -12.36
C SER A 91 -4.20 -7.37 -13.77
N ASN A 92 -3.32 -8.37 -13.87
CA ASN A 92 -2.96 -9.00 -15.15
C ASN A 92 -4.17 -9.53 -15.94
N ASP A 93 -5.28 -9.85 -15.26
CA ASP A 93 -6.52 -10.33 -15.87
C ASP A 93 -7.42 -9.18 -16.39
N ASN A 94 -6.86 -7.98 -16.62
CA ASN A 94 -7.56 -6.73 -16.99
C ASN A 94 -8.65 -6.28 -15.99
N SER A 95 -8.73 -6.88 -14.80
CA SER A 95 -9.62 -6.39 -13.75
C SER A 95 -9.05 -5.12 -13.12
N CYS A 96 -9.91 -4.12 -12.91
CA CYS A 96 -9.53 -2.86 -12.28
C CYS A 96 -10.29 -2.70 -10.97
N VAL A 97 -9.54 -2.53 -9.88
CA VAL A 97 -10.07 -2.19 -8.56
C VAL A 97 -9.79 -0.71 -8.32
N VAL A 98 -10.85 0.05 -8.04
CA VAL A 98 -10.78 1.49 -7.81
C VAL A 98 -10.88 1.80 -6.32
N TYR A 99 -9.92 2.57 -5.82
CA TYR A 99 -9.94 3.12 -4.47
C TYR A 99 -10.22 4.61 -4.57
N ALA A 100 -11.49 4.98 -4.35
CA ALA A 100 -11.94 6.37 -4.32
C ALA A 100 -11.25 7.15 -3.20
N ASP A 101 -11.12 8.46 -3.40
CA ASP A 101 -10.56 9.43 -2.46
C ASP A 101 -9.21 9.01 -1.85
N ALA A 102 -8.34 8.43 -2.68
CA ALA A 102 -7.07 7.85 -2.25
C ALA A 102 -6.01 8.90 -1.93
N LEU A 103 -6.04 10.05 -2.61
CA LEU A 103 -5.03 11.10 -2.48
C LEU A 103 -5.67 12.46 -2.69
N ILE A 104 -5.41 13.38 -1.76
CA ILE A 104 -5.70 14.81 -1.91
C ILE A 104 -4.38 15.58 -1.99
N ILE A 105 -4.27 16.48 -2.96
CA ILE A 105 -3.11 17.37 -3.13
C ILE A 105 -3.59 18.81 -3.07
N ASN A 106 -2.92 19.61 -2.25
CA ASN A 106 -3.02 21.06 -2.29
C ASN A 106 -2.08 21.59 -3.37
N SER A 107 -2.63 22.07 -4.49
CA SER A 107 -1.81 22.56 -5.61
C SER A 107 -1.03 23.83 -5.27
N ASN A 108 -1.50 24.62 -4.31
CA ASN A 108 -0.83 25.88 -3.93
C ASN A 108 0.37 25.65 -3.02
N THR A 109 0.25 24.78 -2.02
CA THR A 109 1.34 24.50 -1.06
C THR A 109 2.19 23.29 -1.46
N GLY A 110 1.65 22.44 -2.32
CA GLY A 110 2.25 21.16 -2.65
C GLY A 110 2.14 20.11 -1.53
N GLU A 111 1.45 20.41 -0.44
CA GLU A 111 1.14 19.42 0.58
C GLU A 111 0.18 18.36 0.02
N TYR A 112 0.28 17.14 0.53
CA TYR A 112 -0.61 16.06 0.13
C TYR A 112 -0.92 15.15 1.30
N LYS A 113 -2.06 14.46 1.20
CA LYS A 113 -2.44 13.41 2.14
C LYS A 113 -2.94 12.18 1.40
N VAL A 114 -2.35 11.03 1.73
CA VAL A 114 -2.77 9.72 1.26
C VAL A 114 -3.80 9.15 2.23
N ASN A 115 -5.00 8.84 1.75
CA ASN A 115 -6.08 8.23 2.51
C ASN A 115 -6.30 6.78 2.08
N LEU A 116 -5.24 5.98 2.17
CA LEU A 116 -5.29 4.55 1.90
C LEU A 116 -5.30 3.77 3.21
N ASN A 117 -6.26 2.87 3.34
CA ASN A 117 -6.44 2.10 4.57
C ASN A 117 -5.22 1.17 4.80
N ARG A 118 -4.74 1.11 6.04
CA ARG A 118 -3.61 0.26 6.42
C ARG A 118 -4.08 -1.00 7.13
N LYS A 119 -3.29 -2.07 7.01
CA LYS A 119 -3.45 -3.33 7.74
C LYS A 119 -2.20 -3.54 8.56
N THR A 120 -2.40 -3.94 9.81
CA THR A 120 -1.31 -4.25 10.73
C THR A 120 -1.30 -5.74 11.02
N VAL A 121 -0.13 -6.36 10.90
CA VAL A 121 0.13 -7.74 11.29
C VAL A 121 1.05 -7.70 12.51
N ILE A 122 0.70 -8.47 13.53
CA ILE A 122 1.35 -8.46 14.83
C ILE A 122 1.76 -9.89 15.17
N ILE A 123 2.99 -10.05 15.65
CA ILE A 123 3.45 -11.24 16.34
C ILE A 123 3.00 -11.11 17.80
N PRO A 124 2.18 -12.04 18.33
CA PRO A 124 1.77 -12.06 19.74
C PRO A 124 2.92 -11.92 20.74
N ALA A 125 2.66 -11.28 21.89
CA ALA A 125 3.69 -10.93 22.87
C ALA A 125 4.51 -12.13 23.40
N PHE A 126 3.87 -13.28 23.63
CA PHE A 126 4.53 -14.53 24.08
C PHE A 126 5.53 -15.11 23.06
N LEU A 127 5.55 -14.59 21.83
CA LEU A 127 6.51 -14.92 20.77
C LEU A 127 7.61 -13.85 20.63
N THR A 128 7.52 -12.74 21.36
CA THR A 128 8.37 -11.56 21.17
C THR A 128 9.37 -11.32 22.30
N MET A 129 9.46 -12.19 23.30
CA MET A 129 10.33 -12.07 24.50
C MET A 129 11.82 -11.82 24.23
N LEU A 130 12.31 -11.94 22.99
CA LEU A 130 13.72 -11.68 22.61
C LEU A 130 13.87 -10.50 21.63
N PHE A 131 12.79 -9.99 21.02
CA PHE A 131 12.88 -9.00 19.93
C PHE A 131 11.65 -8.08 19.88
N HIS A 132 11.62 -7.04 20.73
CA HIS A 132 10.48 -6.12 20.85
C HIS A 132 10.15 -5.34 19.56
N ASN A 133 11.16 -4.87 18.81
CA ASN A 133 10.95 -4.01 17.62
C ASN A 133 10.55 -4.76 16.33
N ALA A 134 10.63 -6.09 16.34
CA ALA A 134 10.34 -6.93 15.19
C ALA A 134 8.91 -7.51 15.21
N SER A 135 8.10 -7.11 16.19
CA SER A 135 6.80 -7.72 16.49
C SER A 135 5.64 -7.21 15.64
N THR A 136 5.76 -6.07 14.97
CA THR A 136 4.64 -5.46 14.22
C THR A 136 5.06 -5.03 12.82
N ALA A 137 4.18 -5.21 11.84
CA ALA A 137 4.31 -4.64 10.51
C ALA A 137 2.98 -4.01 10.08
N SER A 138 3.03 -2.77 9.61
CA SER A 138 1.87 -2.07 9.03
C SER A 138 2.14 -1.80 7.55
N PHE A 139 1.17 -2.08 6.70
CA PHE A 139 1.26 -1.88 5.25
C PHE A 139 -0.10 -1.44 4.68
N PHE A 140 -0.10 -0.84 3.49
CA PHE A 140 -1.34 -0.45 2.83
C PHE A 140 -2.17 -1.67 2.40
N ARG A 141 -3.48 -1.67 2.65
CA ARG A 141 -4.38 -2.77 2.24
C ARG A 141 -4.38 -3.03 0.74
N VAL A 142 -4.08 -1.99 -0.04
CA VAL A 142 -3.98 -2.06 -1.50
C VAL A 142 -2.72 -2.79 -1.97
N MET A 143 -1.71 -2.95 -1.10
CA MET A 143 -0.46 -3.64 -1.43
C MET A 143 -0.75 -5.14 -1.68
N PRO A 144 -0.32 -5.68 -2.82
CA PRO A 144 -0.48 -7.10 -3.13
C PRO A 144 0.32 -7.97 -2.15
N VAL A 145 -0.41 -8.75 -1.34
CA VAL A 145 0.13 -9.77 -0.45
C VAL A 145 -0.40 -11.15 -0.90
N PRO A 146 0.49 -12.09 -1.26
CA PRO A 146 0.06 -13.43 -1.65
C PRO A 146 -0.78 -14.10 -0.57
N LYS A 147 -1.85 -14.82 -0.96
CA LYS A 147 -2.74 -15.51 -0.01
C LYS A 147 -2.00 -16.52 0.87
N TRP A 148 -1.00 -17.22 0.31
CA TRP A 148 -0.17 -18.17 1.05
C TRP A 148 0.58 -17.53 2.24
N PHE A 149 0.82 -16.21 2.20
CA PHE A 149 1.53 -15.53 3.28
C PHE A 149 0.75 -15.64 4.59
N TYR A 150 -0.56 -15.39 4.53
CA TYR A 150 -1.42 -15.46 5.71
C TYR A 150 -1.53 -16.88 6.24
N ILE A 151 -1.62 -17.87 5.35
CA ILE A 151 -1.68 -19.28 5.72
C ILE A 151 -0.38 -19.67 6.44
N LEU A 152 0.77 -19.41 5.81
CA LEU A 152 2.08 -19.72 6.38
C LEU A 152 2.30 -19.01 7.72
N PHE A 153 2.04 -17.71 7.79
CA PHE A 153 2.21 -16.94 9.00
C PHE A 153 1.32 -17.44 10.15
N THR A 154 0.06 -17.78 9.84
CA THR A 154 -0.88 -18.34 10.83
C THR A 154 -0.41 -19.70 11.33
N LEU A 155 0.04 -20.59 10.43
CA LEU A 155 0.55 -21.91 10.80
C LEU A 155 1.80 -21.81 11.68
N LEU A 156 2.72 -20.88 11.36
CA LEU A 156 3.90 -20.63 12.17
C LEU A 156 3.51 -20.12 13.57
N CYS A 157 2.60 -19.15 13.67
CA CYS A 157 2.12 -18.65 14.96
C CYS A 157 1.43 -19.74 15.77
N LEU A 158 0.62 -20.59 15.12
CA LEU A 158 -0.09 -21.68 15.77
C LEU A 158 0.88 -22.76 16.29
N ALA A 159 1.87 -23.15 15.47
CA ALA A 159 2.91 -24.09 15.87
C ALA A 159 3.71 -23.57 17.07
N SER A 160 4.06 -22.29 17.07
CA SER A 160 4.73 -21.67 18.23
C SER A 160 3.85 -21.66 19.47
N PHE A 161 2.55 -21.37 19.32
CA PHE A 161 1.60 -21.33 20.42
C PHE A 161 1.42 -22.72 21.05
N ILE A 162 1.19 -23.75 20.23
CA ILE A 162 1.06 -25.13 20.71
C ILE A 162 2.34 -25.56 21.43
N ALA A 163 3.51 -25.31 20.83
CA ALA A 163 4.77 -25.66 21.44
C ALA A 163 4.98 -24.96 22.79
N PHE A 164 4.64 -23.67 22.88
CA PHE A 164 4.71 -22.91 24.13
C PHE A 164 3.78 -23.48 25.21
N CYS A 165 2.50 -23.76 24.87
CA CYS A 165 1.55 -24.35 25.82
C CYS A 165 1.99 -25.73 26.30
N SER A 166 2.50 -26.58 25.42
CA SER A 166 3.00 -27.90 25.81
C SER A 166 4.24 -27.81 26.70
N LEU A 167 5.15 -26.87 26.44
CA LEU A 167 6.29 -26.61 27.32
C LEU A 167 5.82 -26.18 28.71
N LEU A 168 4.85 -25.26 28.81
CA LEU A 168 4.28 -24.83 30.10
C LEU A 168 3.68 -25.99 30.91
N VAL A 169 3.04 -26.96 30.25
CA VAL A 169 2.45 -28.13 30.93
C VAL A 169 3.53 -29.17 31.31
N GLY A 170 4.56 -29.34 30.48
CA GLY A 170 5.66 -30.30 30.70
C GLY A 170 6.64 -29.89 31.82
N PHE A 171 6.65 -28.62 32.23
CA PHE A 171 7.55 -28.12 33.29
C PHE A 171 7.20 -28.56 34.72
N LYS A 172 6.21 -29.42 34.91
CA LYS A 172 5.68 -29.75 36.24
C LYS A 172 6.65 -30.56 37.13
N ASP A 173 7.66 -31.22 36.56
CA ASP A 173 8.59 -32.08 37.31
C ASP A 173 10.03 -32.03 36.75
N GLY A 174 10.77 -30.93 36.92
CA GLY A 174 12.24 -30.92 36.72
C GLY A 174 12.77 -31.38 35.34
N TYR A 175 11.92 -31.43 34.32
CA TYR A 175 12.19 -32.10 33.05
C TYR A 175 13.09 -31.26 32.12
N VAL A 176 14.17 -31.89 31.69
CA VAL A 176 15.29 -31.30 30.95
C VAL A 176 15.03 -31.30 29.44
N TRP A 177 15.69 -30.38 28.74
CA TRP A 177 15.70 -30.18 27.28
C TRP A 177 15.63 -31.45 26.40
N ASP A 178 16.17 -32.60 26.81
CA ASP A 178 16.26 -33.80 25.97
C ASP A 178 14.89 -34.49 25.74
N GLU A 179 13.98 -34.42 26.71
CA GLU A 179 12.65 -35.04 26.59
C GLU A 179 11.67 -34.21 25.73
N HIS A 180 11.94 -32.92 25.59
CA HIS A 180 11.10 -31.97 24.85
C HIS A 180 11.86 -31.26 23.72
N LYS A 181 12.98 -31.82 23.26
CA LYS A 181 13.82 -31.24 22.21
C LYS A 181 13.04 -30.87 20.95
N TYR A 182 12.06 -31.69 20.56
CA TYR A 182 11.22 -31.42 19.40
C TYR A 182 10.25 -30.25 19.63
N MET A 183 9.76 -30.05 20.86
CA MET A 183 8.87 -28.93 21.20
C MET A 183 9.66 -27.62 21.26
N TRP A 184 10.85 -27.65 21.87
CA TRP A 184 11.78 -26.52 21.82
C TRP A 184 12.17 -26.16 20.39
N LEU A 185 12.58 -27.15 19.59
CA LEU A 185 12.93 -26.95 18.19
C LEU A 185 11.76 -26.36 17.40
N THR A 186 10.55 -26.92 17.57
CA THR A 186 9.34 -26.42 16.92
C THR A 186 9.06 -24.97 17.33
N TYR A 187 9.14 -24.65 18.62
CA TYR A 187 8.97 -23.29 19.13
C TYR A 187 9.99 -22.31 18.52
N PHE A 188 11.27 -22.65 18.52
CA PHE A 188 12.32 -21.76 17.97
C PHE A 188 12.21 -21.60 16.45
N LEU A 189 12.01 -22.69 15.69
CA LEU A 189 11.89 -22.63 14.24
C LEU A 189 10.66 -21.84 13.79
N SER A 190 9.50 -22.11 14.39
CA SER A 190 8.25 -21.40 14.08
C SER A 190 8.35 -19.91 14.41
N ARG A 191 9.09 -19.56 15.47
CA ARG A 191 9.39 -18.19 15.84
C ARG A 191 10.33 -17.50 14.85
N ILE A 192 11.44 -18.14 14.48
CA ILE A 192 12.36 -17.61 13.45
C ILE A 192 11.59 -17.40 12.14
N GLY A 193 10.77 -18.38 11.73
CA GLY A 193 9.92 -18.27 10.54
C GLY A 193 8.95 -17.08 10.61
N SER A 194 8.28 -16.88 11.74
CA SER A 194 7.37 -15.74 11.95
C SER A 194 8.10 -14.40 11.85
N PHE A 195 9.32 -14.29 12.39
CA PHE A 195 10.15 -13.10 12.25
C PHE A 195 10.58 -12.83 10.81
N VAL A 196 10.98 -13.87 10.08
CA VAL A 196 11.32 -13.77 8.66
C VAL A 196 10.12 -13.27 7.87
N CYS A 197 8.92 -13.80 8.13
CA CYS A 197 7.67 -13.35 7.50
C CYS A 197 7.40 -11.86 7.74
N ILE A 198 7.54 -11.38 8.98
CA ILE A 198 7.33 -9.96 9.31
C ILE A 198 8.39 -9.07 8.66
N LYS A 199 9.68 -9.45 8.71
CA LYS A 199 10.74 -8.70 8.01
C LYS A 199 10.48 -8.63 6.51
N TRP A 200 10.00 -9.72 5.92
CA TRP A 200 9.65 -9.77 4.51
C TRP A 200 8.49 -8.81 4.16
N ILE A 201 7.41 -8.79 4.96
CA ILE A 201 6.32 -7.81 4.79
C ILE A 201 6.83 -6.37 4.96
N LYS A 202 7.64 -6.10 5.99
CA LYS A 202 8.20 -4.75 6.21
C LYS A 202 8.97 -4.26 4.99
N ARG A 203 9.84 -5.11 4.42
CA ARG A 203 10.63 -4.77 3.24
C ARG A 203 9.74 -4.50 2.02
N ARG A 204 8.71 -5.32 1.82
CA ARG A 204 7.74 -5.11 0.73
C ARG A 204 6.94 -3.83 0.91
N SER A 205 6.47 -3.56 2.12
CA SER A 205 5.75 -2.33 2.44
C SER A 205 6.62 -1.10 2.22
N ALA A 206 7.89 -1.13 2.63
CA ALA A 206 8.80 -0.01 2.40
C ALA A 206 8.99 0.27 0.90
N ARG A 207 9.10 -0.79 0.08
CA ARG A 207 9.19 -0.65 -1.38
C ARG A 207 7.89 -0.07 -1.96
N PHE A 208 6.74 -0.56 -1.53
CA PHE A 208 5.44 -0.04 -1.98
C PHE A 208 5.23 1.43 -1.57
N ASP A 209 5.55 1.78 -0.32
CA ASP A 209 5.49 3.16 0.18
C ASP A 209 6.41 4.09 -0.63
N HIS A 210 7.58 3.60 -1.06
CA HIS A 210 8.49 4.37 -1.91
C HIS A 210 7.89 4.62 -3.30
N GLU A 211 7.34 3.61 -3.96
CA GLU A 211 6.72 3.78 -5.28
C GLU A 211 5.49 4.69 -5.23
N ILE A 212 4.66 4.57 -4.19
CA ILE A 212 3.52 5.48 -3.98
C ILE A 212 3.99 6.92 -3.83
N ARG A 213 5.07 7.18 -3.08
CA ARG A 213 5.63 8.53 -2.94
C ARG A 213 6.16 9.06 -4.27
N ASN A 214 6.92 8.25 -5.00
CA ASN A 214 7.42 8.62 -6.33
C ASN A 214 6.26 8.97 -7.27
N LEU A 215 5.18 8.17 -7.23
CA LEU A 215 3.99 8.41 -8.04
C LEU A 215 3.31 9.74 -7.66
N ILE A 216 3.18 10.03 -6.35
CA ILE A 216 2.64 11.31 -5.87
C ILE A 216 3.51 12.49 -6.33
N ASP A 217 4.84 12.36 -6.26
CA ASP A 217 5.76 13.41 -6.69
C ASP A 217 5.68 13.67 -8.20
N LEU A 218 5.29 12.68 -9.00
CA LEU A 218 5.01 12.85 -10.43
C LEU A 218 3.69 13.57 -10.68
N VAL A 219 2.62 13.20 -9.96
CA VAL A 219 1.28 13.79 -10.10
C VAL A 219 1.20 15.22 -9.54
N LYS A 220 2.08 15.56 -8.60
CA LYS A 220 2.18 16.88 -7.99
C LYS A 220 2.75 17.94 -8.96
N LYS A 221 3.58 17.54 -9.93
CA LYS A 221 4.17 18.43 -10.93
C LYS A 221 3.11 18.95 -11.91
#